data_AF-G7QCL0-F1
#
_entry.id   AF-G7QCL0-F1
#
_cell.length_a   1.000
_cell.length_b   1.000
_cell.length_c   1.000
_cell.angle_alpha   90.00
_cell.angle_beta   90.00
_cell.angle_gamma   90.00
#
_symmetry.space_group_name_H-M   'P 1'
#
loop_
_entity.id
_entity.type
_entity.pdbx_description
1 polymer ?
#
loop_
_entity_poly.entity_id
_entity_poly.type
_entity_poly.pdbx_seq_one_letter_code
_entity_poly.pdbx_strand_id
1 'polypeptide(L)'
;MRGEDDSMRQGVTRRMVLRAGLVGACACFLPWPALAKNTGPQAAPAAPVAPPAGFYVTNRDRLLADFKGVCAGAETWLAARTSGPTAKTVAADALRRYETLLPGIPDIGGQSNRNQPFLTMAGWLTALTQAMREKSLPAKDAGRLLYDLYAADWAAVPPQKAKAMGASLFSPAYFASLEDWAATSQKRQHPGDWVGKAVPGDGKTFDLGYDYTECGAVKYFKAQGVAEVAPYYCLNDFLASRAQGTGLVRTGTIAQGAPVCDFRYKRDRPVTQNWDTEVPKFAAPKPA
;
A
#
# COMPACT_ATOMS: atom_id res chain seq x y z
N MET A 1 37.23 27.20 -12.74
CA MET A 1 36.98 26.15 -11.73
C MET A 1 35.64 25.51 -12.07
N ARG A 2 35.69 24.22 -12.44
CA ARG A 2 34.53 23.34 -12.71
C ARG A 2 34.15 22.59 -11.44
N GLY A 3 32.91 22.10 -11.39
CA GLY A 3 32.40 21.08 -10.47
C GLY A 3 30.93 21.39 -10.14
N GLU A 4 29.97 21.03 -11.00
CA GLU A 4 29.28 19.72 -11.04
C GLU A 4 28.42 19.44 -9.81
N ASP A 5 27.10 19.67 -9.91
CA ASP A 5 26.08 18.73 -9.45
C ASP A 5 24.69 19.07 -10.05
N ASP A 6 24.46 18.72 -11.32
CA ASP A 6 23.12 18.83 -11.97
C ASP A 6 22.80 17.58 -12.81
N SER A 7 23.25 16.40 -12.35
CA SER A 7 23.14 15.14 -13.09
C SER A 7 22.39 14.08 -12.29
N MET A 8 21.12 14.33 -11.91
CA MET A 8 20.21 13.25 -11.45
C MET A 8 18.70 13.54 -11.63
N ARG A 9 18.31 14.42 -12.56
CA ARG A 9 16.89 14.74 -12.82
C ARG A 9 16.35 14.31 -14.18
N GLN A 10 16.92 13.29 -14.82
CA GLN A 10 16.25 12.63 -15.94
C GLN A 10 15.33 11.51 -15.42
N GLY A 11 14.27 11.93 -14.73
CA GLY A 11 13.24 11.07 -14.17
C GLY A 11 12.19 10.67 -15.22
N VAL A 12 11.76 9.41 -15.11
CA VAL A 12 10.57 8.77 -15.71
C VAL A 12 9.62 9.72 -16.45
N THR A 13 9.50 9.55 -17.76
CA THR A 13 8.67 10.45 -18.60
C THR A 13 7.17 10.20 -18.43
N ARG A 14 6.35 11.25 -18.61
CA ARG A 14 4.87 11.24 -18.52
C ARG A 14 4.17 10.15 -19.36
N ARG A 15 4.80 9.69 -20.45
CA ARG A 15 4.29 8.60 -21.31
C ARG A 15 4.49 7.20 -20.72
N MET A 16 5.48 7.01 -19.85
CA MET A 16 5.76 5.74 -19.18
C MET A 16 4.77 5.48 -18.04
N VAL A 17 4.36 6.52 -17.32
CA VAL A 17 3.39 6.46 -16.21
C VAL A 17 1.98 6.13 -16.68
N LEU A 18 1.55 6.65 -17.84
CA LEU A 18 0.20 6.39 -18.38
C LEU A 18 -0.03 4.92 -18.80
N ARG A 19 1.04 4.13 -19.02
CA ARG A 19 0.95 2.70 -19.35
C ARG A 19 1.02 1.78 -18.12
N ALA A 20 1.45 2.28 -16.97
CA ALA A 20 1.61 1.47 -15.75
C ALA A 20 0.29 1.21 -15.00
N GLY A 21 -0.82 1.82 -15.42
CA GLY A 21 -2.06 1.83 -14.63
C GLY A 21 -1.90 2.69 -13.38
N LEU A 22 -2.99 3.27 -12.87
CA LEU A 22 -2.95 4.00 -11.59
C LEU A 22 -2.63 2.99 -10.48
N VAL A 23 -1.36 2.86 -10.12
CA VAL A 23 -0.94 2.06 -8.96
C VAL A 23 -1.57 2.69 -7.73
N GLY A 24 -2.42 1.93 -7.03
CA GLY A 24 -2.88 2.30 -5.70
C GLY A 24 -3.73 3.56 -5.64
N ALA A 25 -4.84 3.61 -6.39
CA ALA A 25 -5.99 4.38 -5.93
C ALA A 25 -6.33 3.86 -4.53
N CYS A 26 -5.90 4.61 -3.51
CA CYS A 26 -6.07 4.25 -2.11
C CYS A 26 -7.57 4.31 -1.83
N ALA A 27 -8.24 3.16 -1.93
CA ALA A 27 -9.68 3.00 -1.73
C ALA A 27 -10.13 3.41 -0.31
N CYS A 28 -9.17 3.65 0.58
CA CYS A 28 -9.38 4.17 1.93
C CYS A 28 -9.90 5.61 2.01
N PHE A 29 -10.05 6.33 0.91
CA PHE A 29 -10.50 7.72 0.95
C PHE A 29 -11.85 7.96 0.27
N LEU A 30 -12.37 7.00 -0.49
CA LEU A 30 -13.75 7.10 -0.98
C LEU A 30 -14.71 6.67 0.16
N PRO A 31 -15.88 7.31 0.30
CA PRO A 31 -16.90 6.82 1.22
C PRO A 31 -17.24 5.39 0.78
N TRP A 32 -16.89 4.42 1.62
CA TRP A 32 -17.25 3.04 1.35
C TRP A 32 -18.77 2.98 1.39
N PRO A 33 -19.45 2.54 0.31
CA PRO A 33 -20.89 2.37 0.40
C PRO A 33 -21.14 1.33 1.49
N ALA A 34 -21.82 1.74 2.56
CA ALA A 34 -22.41 0.79 3.49
C ALA A 34 -23.26 -0.15 2.65
N LEU A 35 -22.80 -1.38 2.46
CA LEU A 35 -23.60 -2.41 1.81
C LEU A 35 -24.88 -2.52 2.63
N ALA A 36 -25.97 -2.02 2.05
CA ALA A 36 -27.29 -2.10 2.63
C ALA A 36 -27.51 -3.56 3.04
N LYS A 37 -27.90 -3.77 4.30
CA LYS A 37 -28.26 -5.09 4.81
C LYS A 37 -29.41 -5.62 3.94
N ASN A 38 -29.11 -6.52 3.01
CA ASN A 38 -30.13 -7.25 2.27
C ASN A 38 -30.82 -8.23 3.24
N THR A 39 -31.92 -7.79 3.84
CA THR A 39 -32.89 -8.65 4.52
C THR A 39 -33.86 -9.20 3.47
N GLY A 40 -33.42 -10.20 2.71
CA GLY A 40 -34.26 -11.01 1.84
C GLY A 40 -34.43 -12.43 2.39
N PRO A 41 -35.57 -13.09 2.18
CA PRO A 41 -35.85 -14.42 2.74
C PRO A 41 -34.87 -15.48 2.21
N GLN A 42 -34.37 -16.33 3.13
CA GLN A 42 -33.50 -17.47 2.83
C GLN A 42 -34.22 -18.50 1.96
N ALA A 43 -33.70 -18.71 0.74
CA ALA A 43 -34.04 -19.87 -0.07
C ALA A 43 -33.27 -21.12 0.41
N ALA A 44 -33.88 -22.28 0.24
CA ALA A 44 -33.40 -23.60 0.68
C ALA A 44 -31.97 -23.93 0.18
N PRO A 45 -31.21 -24.77 0.91
CA PRO A 45 -29.81 -25.01 0.60
C PRO A 45 -29.65 -25.82 -0.70
N ALA A 46 -28.97 -25.20 -1.67
CA ALA A 46 -28.42 -25.90 -2.81
C ALA A 46 -27.26 -26.81 -2.38
N ALA A 47 -27.01 -27.86 -3.16
CA ALA A 47 -25.92 -28.83 -3.02
C ALA A 47 -24.55 -28.15 -2.74
N PRO A 48 -23.58 -28.84 -2.10
CA PRO A 48 -22.30 -28.23 -1.72
C PRO A 48 -21.53 -27.79 -2.97
N VAL A 49 -21.66 -26.51 -3.30
CA VAL A 49 -20.80 -25.80 -4.23
C VAL A 49 -19.40 -25.80 -3.60
N ALA A 50 -18.37 -26.17 -4.36
CA ALA A 50 -16.99 -26.02 -3.93
C ALA A 50 -16.79 -24.62 -3.34
N PRO A 51 -16.04 -24.46 -2.23
CA PRO A 51 -15.85 -23.14 -1.63
C PRO A 51 -15.39 -22.17 -2.72
N PRO A 52 -16.01 -20.98 -2.84
CA PRO A 52 -15.69 -20.06 -3.92
C PRO A 52 -14.20 -19.77 -3.91
N ALA A 53 -13.58 -19.80 -5.10
CA ALA A 53 -12.18 -19.49 -5.25
C ALA A 53 -11.87 -18.12 -4.61
N GLY A 54 -10.83 -18.06 -3.78
CA GLY A 54 -10.46 -16.84 -3.05
C GLY A 54 -10.24 -15.65 -3.99
N PHE A 55 -10.37 -14.44 -3.46
CA PHE A 55 -10.28 -13.16 -4.19
C PHE A 55 -9.13 -13.12 -5.21
N TYR A 56 -7.93 -13.54 -4.79
CA TYR A 56 -6.73 -13.51 -5.63
C TYR A 56 -6.76 -14.52 -6.78
N VAL A 57 -7.36 -15.70 -6.57
CA VAL A 57 -7.52 -16.70 -7.63
C VAL A 57 -8.55 -16.22 -8.65
N THR A 58 -9.69 -15.70 -8.18
CA THR A 58 -10.75 -15.15 -9.05
C THR A 58 -10.27 -13.95 -9.87
N ASN A 59 -9.38 -13.11 -9.32
CA ASN A 59 -8.90 -11.88 -9.96
C ASN A 59 -7.51 -12.00 -10.60
N ARG A 60 -6.98 -13.22 -10.73
CA ARG A 60 -5.59 -13.50 -11.09
C ARG A 60 -5.08 -12.71 -12.29
N ASP A 61 -5.77 -12.81 -13.42
CA ASP A 61 -5.29 -12.24 -14.68
C ASP A 61 -5.26 -10.70 -14.64
N ARG A 62 -6.25 -10.09 -14.01
CA ARG A 62 -6.28 -8.64 -13.78
C ARG A 62 -5.10 -8.21 -12.89
N LEU A 63 -4.89 -8.92 -11.78
CA LEU A 63 -3.82 -8.59 -10.85
C LEU A 63 -2.43 -8.77 -11.48
N LEU A 64 -2.24 -9.76 -12.35
CA LEU A 64 -1.01 -9.93 -13.13
C LEU A 64 -0.83 -8.82 -14.17
N ALA A 65 -1.89 -8.40 -14.84
CA ALA A 65 -1.83 -7.29 -15.78
C ALA A 65 -1.45 -5.98 -15.07
N ASP A 66 -2.05 -5.69 -13.91
CA ASP A 66 -1.72 -4.56 -13.06
C ASP A 66 -0.23 -4.60 -12.67
N PHE A 67 0.24 -5.76 -12.18
CA PHE A 67 1.64 -5.89 -11.76
C PHE A 67 2.65 -5.86 -12.92
N LYS A 68 2.25 -6.29 -14.12
CA LYS A 68 3.08 -6.14 -15.32
C LYS A 68 3.35 -4.67 -15.63
N GLY A 69 2.37 -3.78 -15.41
CA GLY A 69 2.54 -2.33 -15.49
C GLY A 69 3.58 -1.83 -14.48
N VAL A 70 3.49 -2.28 -13.22
CA VAL A 70 4.48 -1.98 -12.17
C VAL A 70 5.88 -2.47 -12.55
N CYS A 71 5.99 -3.69 -13.09
CA CYS A 71 7.27 -4.26 -13.52
C CYS A 71 7.94 -3.46 -14.66
N ALA A 72 7.17 -2.88 -15.57
CA ALA A 72 7.71 -2.00 -16.61
C ALA A 72 8.31 -0.70 -16.03
N GLY A 73 7.64 -0.13 -15.03
CA GLY A 73 8.19 0.99 -14.25
C GLY A 73 9.45 0.59 -13.47
N ALA A 74 9.43 -0.57 -12.83
CA ALA A 74 10.55 -1.14 -12.09
C ALA A 74 11.78 -1.36 -12.99
N GLU A 75 11.59 -1.91 -14.19
CA GLU A 75 12.66 -2.10 -15.19
C GLU A 75 13.31 -0.76 -15.54
N THR A 76 12.51 0.27 -15.82
CA THR A 76 13.01 1.61 -16.13
C THR A 76 13.79 2.21 -14.95
N TRP A 77 13.25 2.09 -13.74
CA TRP A 77 13.88 2.60 -12.52
C TRP A 77 15.21 1.91 -12.23
N LEU A 78 15.27 0.59 -12.41
CA LEU A 78 16.46 -0.23 -12.22
C LEU A 78 17.51 0.02 -13.29
N ALA A 79 17.14 0.17 -14.56
CA ALA A 79 18.08 0.40 -15.65
C ALA A 79 18.89 1.70 -15.49
N ALA A 80 18.39 2.66 -14.70
CA ALA A 80 19.12 3.88 -14.34
C ALA A 80 20.14 3.69 -13.20
N ARG A 81 20.15 2.52 -12.54
CA ARG A 81 20.94 2.24 -11.31
C ARG A 81 21.73 0.94 -11.37
N THR A 82 21.45 0.09 -12.36
CA THR A 82 22.15 -1.16 -12.65
C THR A 82 22.24 -1.35 -14.17
N SER A 83 22.74 -2.49 -14.63
CA SER A 83 22.76 -2.81 -16.05
C SER A 83 21.36 -3.05 -16.61
N GLY A 84 21.11 -2.66 -17.86
CA GLY A 84 19.85 -2.94 -18.56
C GLY A 84 19.45 -4.43 -18.55
N PRO A 85 20.38 -5.38 -18.81
CA PRO A 85 20.10 -6.81 -18.65
C PRO A 85 19.65 -7.19 -17.24
N THR A 86 20.33 -6.68 -16.20
CA THR A 86 19.93 -6.93 -14.80
C THR A 86 18.51 -6.43 -14.54
N ALA A 87 18.19 -5.20 -14.95
CA ALA A 87 16.88 -4.59 -14.76
C ALA A 87 15.76 -5.43 -15.39
N LYS A 88 15.94 -5.86 -16.64
CA LYS A 88 15.00 -6.71 -17.37
C LYS A 88 14.82 -8.08 -16.70
N THR A 89 15.92 -8.70 -16.25
CA THR A 89 15.86 -9.97 -15.53
C THR A 89 15.08 -9.84 -14.22
N VAL A 90 15.33 -8.78 -13.44
CA VAL A 90 14.63 -8.54 -12.17
C VAL A 90 13.12 -8.32 -12.40
N ALA A 91 12.74 -7.49 -13.38
CA ALA A 91 11.33 -7.23 -13.68
C ALA A 91 10.59 -8.50 -14.13
N ALA A 92 11.21 -9.31 -15.00
CA ALA A 92 10.63 -10.58 -15.44
C ALA A 92 10.52 -11.60 -14.31
N ASP A 93 11.52 -11.65 -13.41
CA ASP A 93 11.50 -12.56 -12.26
C ASP A 93 10.46 -12.15 -11.21
N ALA A 94 10.34 -10.86 -10.92
CA ALA A 94 9.30 -10.34 -10.04
C ALA A 94 7.92 -10.76 -10.55
N LEU A 95 7.61 -10.57 -11.83
CA LEU A 95 6.31 -10.94 -12.40
C LEU A 95 5.97 -12.42 -12.19
N ARG A 96 6.92 -13.33 -12.45
CA ARG A 96 6.74 -14.78 -12.21
C ARG A 96 6.55 -15.11 -10.73
N ARG A 97 7.30 -14.44 -9.84
CA ARG A 97 7.16 -14.63 -8.39
C ARG A 97 5.79 -14.18 -7.91
N TYR A 98 5.30 -13.03 -8.37
CA TYR A 98 3.98 -12.54 -7.99
C TYR A 98 2.87 -13.50 -8.41
N GLU A 99 2.95 -14.07 -9.62
CA GLU A 99 2.04 -15.12 -10.09
C GLU A 99 1.98 -16.33 -9.16
N THR A 100 3.13 -16.74 -8.64
CA THR A 100 3.25 -17.85 -7.67
C THR A 100 2.74 -17.46 -6.27
N LEU A 101 2.92 -16.20 -5.88
CA LEU A 101 2.48 -15.68 -4.58
C LEU A 101 0.95 -15.52 -4.50
N LEU A 102 0.27 -15.21 -5.61
CA LEU A 102 -1.15 -14.85 -5.65
C LEU A 102 -2.07 -15.79 -4.83
N PRO A 103 -2.02 -17.13 -4.97
CA PRO A 103 -2.89 -18.02 -4.19
C PRO A 103 -2.63 -18.00 -2.68
N GLY A 104 -1.42 -17.58 -2.26
CA GLY A 104 -1.01 -17.51 -0.86
C GLY A 104 -1.19 -16.12 -0.22
N ILE A 105 -1.62 -15.10 -0.98
CA ILE A 105 -1.93 -13.79 -0.39
C ILE A 105 -3.25 -13.91 0.38
N PRO A 106 -3.34 -13.45 1.65
CA PRO A 106 -4.55 -13.61 2.44
C PRO A 106 -5.77 -12.94 1.81
N ASP A 107 -6.82 -13.73 1.53
CA ASP A 107 -8.15 -13.20 1.26
C ASP A 107 -8.80 -12.77 2.58
N ILE A 108 -8.97 -11.46 2.75
CA ILE A 108 -9.52 -10.85 3.96
C ILE A 108 -10.94 -10.33 3.73
N GLY A 109 -11.66 -10.89 2.75
CA GLY A 109 -13.01 -10.45 2.36
C GLY A 109 -13.05 -9.74 1.02
N GLY A 110 -12.00 -9.87 0.21
CA GLY A 110 -11.94 -9.38 -1.17
C GLY A 110 -12.32 -7.91 -1.32
N GLN A 111 -13.20 -7.64 -2.29
CA GLN A 111 -13.68 -6.27 -2.56
C GLN A 111 -14.53 -5.69 -1.43
N SER A 112 -14.99 -6.48 -0.47
CA SER A 112 -15.78 -6.00 0.67
C SER A 112 -14.91 -5.48 1.82
N ASN A 113 -13.60 -5.76 1.81
CA ASN A 113 -12.66 -5.29 2.82
C ASN A 113 -11.80 -4.14 2.29
N ARG A 114 -11.92 -2.97 2.92
CA ARG A 114 -11.15 -1.76 2.60
C ARG A 114 -9.63 -1.96 2.59
N ASN A 115 -9.11 -2.95 3.31
CA ASN A 115 -7.68 -3.21 3.42
C ASN A 115 -7.15 -4.23 2.40
N GLN A 116 -8.01 -4.94 1.66
CA GLN A 116 -7.58 -5.94 0.66
C GLN A 116 -6.59 -5.38 -0.39
N PRO A 117 -6.76 -4.14 -0.90
CA PRO A 117 -5.79 -3.57 -1.84
C PRO A 117 -4.37 -3.44 -1.27
N PHE A 118 -4.22 -3.25 0.05
CA PHE A 118 -2.90 -3.13 0.67
C PHE A 118 -2.12 -4.45 0.63
N LEU A 119 -2.79 -5.59 0.77
CA LEU A 119 -2.15 -6.91 0.60
C LEU A 119 -1.72 -7.17 -0.84
N THR A 120 -2.45 -6.62 -1.82
CA THR A 120 -2.04 -6.67 -3.23
C THR A 120 -0.73 -5.93 -3.45
N MET A 121 -0.63 -4.69 -2.96
CA MET A 121 0.61 -3.91 -3.02
C MET A 121 1.74 -4.54 -2.20
N ALA A 122 1.43 -5.20 -1.08
CA ALA A 122 2.42 -5.95 -0.31
C ALA A 122 2.96 -7.15 -1.12
N GLY A 123 2.10 -7.86 -1.85
CA GLY A 123 2.51 -8.92 -2.78
C GLY A 123 3.46 -8.43 -3.87
N TRP A 124 3.18 -7.25 -4.45
CA TRP A 124 4.10 -6.61 -5.41
C TRP A 124 5.47 -6.33 -4.81
N LEU A 125 5.51 -5.72 -3.62
CA LEU A 125 6.76 -5.42 -2.95
C LEU A 125 7.53 -6.69 -2.57
N THR A 126 6.85 -7.74 -2.10
CA THR A 126 7.48 -9.04 -1.82
C THR A 126 8.13 -9.61 -3.08
N ALA A 127 7.41 -9.65 -4.20
CA ALA A 127 7.93 -10.19 -5.46
C ALA A 127 9.14 -9.41 -5.98
N LEU A 128 9.08 -8.08 -5.96
CA LEU A 128 10.19 -7.20 -6.32
C LEU A 128 11.39 -7.41 -5.40
N THR A 129 11.15 -7.46 -4.08
CA THR A 129 12.21 -7.64 -3.08
C THR A 129 12.93 -8.97 -3.25
N GLN A 130 12.19 -10.06 -3.46
CA GLN A 130 12.79 -11.37 -3.68
C GLN A 130 13.61 -11.40 -4.97
N ALA A 131 13.10 -10.84 -6.07
CA ALA A 131 13.84 -10.77 -7.35
C ALA A 131 15.10 -9.88 -7.26
N MET A 132 15.01 -8.77 -6.53
CA MET A 132 16.13 -7.84 -6.29
C MET A 132 17.20 -8.47 -5.39
N ARG A 133 16.80 -9.21 -4.36
CA ARG A 133 17.71 -9.90 -3.42
C ARG A 133 18.62 -10.90 -4.14
N GLU A 134 18.13 -11.62 -5.14
CA GLU A 134 18.94 -12.53 -5.99
C GLU A 134 20.04 -11.80 -6.78
N LYS A 135 19.93 -10.47 -6.92
CA LYS A 135 20.94 -9.60 -7.54
C LYS A 135 21.72 -8.77 -6.51
N SER A 136 21.67 -9.19 -5.24
CA SER A 136 22.33 -8.49 -4.12
C SER A 136 21.86 -7.04 -3.95
N LEU A 137 20.66 -6.69 -4.43
CA LEU A 137 20.06 -5.39 -4.21
C LEU A 137 19.30 -5.40 -2.87
N PRO A 138 19.54 -4.43 -1.98
CA PRO A 138 18.99 -4.44 -0.63
C PRO A 138 17.49 -4.13 -0.59
N ALA A 139 16.83 -4.56 0.48
CA ALA A 139 15.42 -4.29 0.77
C ALA A 139 15.06 -2.79 0.73
N LYS A 140 15.98 -1.93 1.16
CA LYS A 140 15.85 -0.47 1.07
C LYS A 140 15.61 -0.01 -0.37
N ASP A 141 16.29 -0.62 -1.34
CA ASP A 141 16.15 -0.24 -2.74
C ASP A 141 14.83 -0.72 -3.33
N ALA A 142 14.35 -1.90 -2.93
CA ALA A 142 13.02 -2.38 -3.31
C ALA A 142 11.92 -1.45 -2.76
N GLY A 143 12.05 -1.05 -1.49
CA GLY A 143 11.19 -0.05 -0.87
C GLY A 143 11.25 1.31 -1.59
N ARG A 144 12.45 1.76 -1.99
CA ARG A 144 12.64 3.02 -2.70
C ARG A 144 12.02 2.99 -4.09
N LEU A 145 12.20 1.87 -4.80
CA LEU A 145 11.61 1.65 -6.12
C LEU A 145 10.09 1.79 -6.02
N LEU A 146 9.44 1.07 -5.10
CA LEU A 146 7.98 1.18 -4.93
C LEU A 146 7.55 2.61 -4.56
N TYR A 147 8.28 3.26 -3.66
CA TYR A 147 8.01 4.65 -3.25
C TYR A 147 8.07 5.63 -4.42
N ASP A 148 9.10 5.53 -5.27
CA ASP A 148 9.29 6.40 -6.43
C ASP A 148 8.22 6.15 -7.51
N LEU A 149 7.85 4.88 -7.74
CA LEU A 149 6.73 4.56 -8.64
C LEU A 149 5.42 5.16 -8.11
N TYR A 150 5.12 4.94 -6.83
CA TYR A 150 3.89 5.47 -6.22
C TYR A 150 3.85 7.01 -6.19
N ALA A 151 5.00 7.66 -6.02
CA ALA A 151 5.11 9.11 -6.15
C ALA A 151 4.82 9.58 -7.58
N ALA A 152 5.29 8.86 -8.60
CA ALA A 152 4.99 9.16 -10.00
C ALA A 152 3.50 9.00 -10.32
N ASP A 153 2.84 7.97 -9.77
CA ASP A 153 1.40 7.78 -9.92
C ASP A 153 0.60 8.93 -9.32
N TRP A 154 0.93 9.35 -8.10
CA TRP A 154 0.30 10.52 -7.49
C TRP A 154 0.57 11.83 -8.26
N ALA A 155 1.76 11.99 -8.82
CA ALA A 155 2.09 13.16 -9.65
C ALA A 155 1.29 13.18 -10.97
N ALA A 156 0.83 12.02 -11.46
CA ALA A 156 -0.02 11.93 -12.63
C ALA A 156 -1.50 12.22 -12.34
N VAL A 157 -1.94 12.16 -11.07
CA VAL A 157 -3.30 12.52 -10.68
C VAL A 157 -3.46 14.06 -10.68
N PRO A 158 -4.48 14.62 -11.36
CA PRO A 158 -4.74 16.06 -11.30
C PRO A 158 -4.94 16.53 -9.84
N PRO A 159 -4.28 17.62 -9.39
CA PRO A 159 -4.31 18.04 -7.99
C PRO A 159 -5.72 18.24 -7.42
N GLN A 160 -6.65 18.78 -8.22
CA GLN A 160 -8.04 18.96 -7.81
C GLN A 160 -8.75 17.62 -7.56
N LYS A 161 -8.47 16.61 -8.41
CA LYS A 161 -9.01 15.25 -8.24
C LYS A 161 -8.43 14.59 -6.99
N ALA A 162 -7.12 14.72 -6.76
CA ALA A 162 -6.48 14.18 -5.57
C ALA A 162 -7.05 14.83 -4.28
N LYS A 163 -7.22 16.16 -4.26
CA LYS A 163 -7.86 16.87 -3.15
C LYS A 163 -9.31 16.45 -2.94
N ALA A 164 -10.09 16.26 -4.01
CA ALA A 164 -11.46 15.78 -3.90
C ALA A 164 -11.53 14.37 -3.28
N MET A 165 -10.60 13.48 -3.65
CA MET A 165 -10.47 12.17 -3.00
C MET A 165 -10.12 12.31 -1.51
N GLY A 166 -9.25 13.25 -1.13
CA GLY A 166 -8.90 13.49 0.27
C GLY A 166 -10.03 14.09 1.11
N ALA A 167 -10.87 14.93 0.52
CA ALA A 167 -11.93 15.64 1.23
C ALA A 167 -12.97 14.71 1.86
N SER A 168 -13.26 13.56 1.22
CA SER A 168 -14.21 12.57 1.75
C SER A 168 -13.75 11.90 3.04
N LEU A 169 -12.44 11.90 3.34
CA LEU A 169 -11.91 11.42 4.62
C LEU A 169 -12.56 12.11 5.82
N PHE A 170 -12.87 13.39 5.67
CA PHE A 170 -13.38 14.26 6.74
C PHE A 170 -14.90 14.39 6.71
N SER A 171 -15.60 13.47 6.04
CA SER A 171 -17.05 13.46 5.97
C SER A 171 -17.65 12.64 7.13
N PRO A 172 -18.85 13.00 7.63
CA PRO A 172 -19.54 12.19 8.64
C PRO A 172 -19.75 10.74 8.21
N ALA A 173 -20.04 10.51 6.92
CA ALA A 173 -20.21 9.17 6.36
C ALA A 173 -18.93 8.33 6.46
N TYR A 174 -17.76 8.95 6.24
CA TYR A 174 -16.49 8.26 6.41
C TYR A 174 -16.22 7.91 7.87
N PHE A 175 -16.51 8.83 8.80
CA PHE A 175 -16.32 8.59 10.24
C PHE A 175 -17.17 7.41 10.71
N ALA A 176 -18.45 7.37 10.34
CA ALA A 176 -19.33 6.24 10.64
C ALA A 176 -18.80 4.92 10.04
N SER A 177 -18.35 4.95 8.78
CA SER A 177 -17.74 3.77 8.13
C SER A 177 -16.46 3.30 8.83
N LEU A 178 -15.64 4.22 9.34
CA LEU A 178 -14.43 3.89 10.09
C LEU A 178 -14.74 3.27 11.45
N GLU A 179 -15.75 3.77 12.16
CA GLU A 179 -16.24 3.21 13.43
C GLU A 179 -16.80 1.79 13.24
N ASP A 180 -17.63 1.59 12.21
CA ASP A 180 -18.17 0.28 11.84
C ASP A 180 -17.07 -0.72 11.49
N TRP A 181 -16.08 -0.30 10.70
CA TRP A 181 -14.91 -1.10 10.38
C TRP A 181 -14.10 -1.43 11.65
N ALA A 182 -13.85 -0.45 12.52
CA ALA A 182 -13.09 -0.65 13.74
C ALA A 182 -13.77 -1.68 14.65
N ALA A 183 -15.09 -1.57 14.85
CA ALA A 183 -15.88 -2.53 15.62
C ALA A 183 -15.86 -3.93 15.00
N THR A 184 -15.98 -4.02 13.67
CA THR A 184 -15.93 -5.31 12.95
C THR A 184 -14.54 -5.95 13.04
N SER A 185 -13.47 -5.16 12.95
CA SER A 185 -12.09 -5.66 13.00
C SER A 185 -11.76 -6.38 14.31
N GLN A 186 -12.42 -6.02 15.43
CA GLN A 186 -12.23 -6.68 16.73
C GLN A 186 -12.65 -8.15 16.72
N LYS A 187 -13.55 -8.54 15.79
CA LYS A 187 -13.98 -9.93 15.61
C LYS A 187 -12.90 -10.82 15.01
N ARG A 188 -11.83 -10.25 14.44
CA ARG A 188 -10.68 -10.97 13.86
C ARG A 188 -11.10 -12.10 12.91
N GLN A 189 -12.11 -11.83 12.07
CA GLN A 189 -12.69 -12.81 11.16
C GLN A 189 -11.65 -13.38 10.18
N HIS A 190 -10.66 -12.57 9.81
CA HIS A 190 -9.57 -12.95 8.92
C HIS A 190 -8.22 -12.79 9.63
N PRO A 191 -7.46 -13.88 9.88
CA PRO A 191 -6.17 -13.80 10.59
C PRO A 191 -5.13 -12.86 9.95
N GLY A 192 -5.17 -12.75 8.62
CA GLY A 192 -4.28 -11.90 7.82
C GLY A 192 -4.69 -10.42 7.75
N ASP A 193 -5.80 -10.02 8.37
CA ASP A 193 -6.30 -8.65 8.31
C ASP A 193 -5.68 -7.75 9.40
N TRP A 194 -5.97 -6.46 9.28
CA TRP A 194 -5.71 -5.42 10.26
C TRP A 194 -6.76 -5.45 11.36
N VAL A 195 -6.34 -5.04 12.55
CA VAL A 195 -7.23 -4.74 13.67
C VAL A 195 -6.96 -3.31 14.09
N GLY A 196 -8.01 -2.54 14.32
CA GLY A 196 -7.82 -1.16 14.73
C GLY A 196 -9.00 -0.53 15.46
N LYS A 197 -8.76 0.70 15.91
CA LYS A 197 -9.70 1.54 16.64
C LYS A 197 -9.87 2.87 15.91
N ALA A 198 -11.09 3.34 15.80
CA ALA A 198 -11.35 4.73 15.41
C ALA A 198 -10.95 5.66 16.56
N VAL A 199 -10.32 6.79 16.24
CA VAL A 199 -9.91 7.79 17.22
C VAL A 199 -10.55 9.12 16.80
N PRO A 200 -11.57 9.62 17.54
CA PRO A 200 -12.17 10.90 17.25
C PRO A 200 -11.14 12.04 17.29
N GLY A 201 -11.25 12.97 16.35
CA GLY A 201 -10.46 14.19 16.35
C GLY A 201 -10.82 15.10 17.53
N ASP A 202 -9.84 15.83 18.04
CA ASP A 202 -10.06 16.88 19.05
C ASP A 202 -10.40 18.25 18.41
N GLY A 203 -10.39 18.32 17.07
CA GLY A 203 -10.58 19.55 16.28
C GLY A 203 -9.43 20.55 16.39
N LYS A 204 -8.43 20.27 17.23
CA LYS A 204 -7.28 21.13 17.51
C LYS A 204 -6.03 20.53 16.88
N THR A 205 -5.56 19.41 17.40
CA THR A 205 -4.34 18.72 16.96
C THR A 205 -4.58 17.83 15.74
N PHE A 206 -5.76 17.22 15.61
CA PHE A 206 -6.18 16.47 14.43
C PHE A 206 -7.71 16.38 14.32
N ASP A 207 -8.21 16.12 13.12
CA ASP A 207 -9.64 16.11 12.81
C ASP A 207 -10.20 14.68 12.70
N LEU A 208 -9.34 13.71 12.38
CA LEU A 208 -9.66 12.28 12.31
C LEU A 208 -8.43 11.45 12.66
N GLY A 209 -8.59 10.37 13.41
CA GLY A 209 -7.54 9.39 13.60
C GLY A 209 -8.04 7.95 13.62
N TYR A 210 -7.09 7.02 13.52
CA TYR A 210 -7.29 5.63 13.86
C TYR A 210 -5.96 5.00 14.27
N ASP A 211 -6.05 3.98 15.13
CA ASP A 211 -4.92 3.18 15.58
C ASP A 211 -5.04 1.78 15.02
N TYR A 212 -4.06 1.33 14.23
CA TYR A 212 -3.92 -0.10 13.98
C TYR A 212 -3.15 -0.74 15.13
N THR A 213 -3.73 -1.76 15.73
CA THR A 213 -3.11 -2.62 16.77
C THR A 213 -2.56 -3.91 16.16
N GLU A 214 -3.03 -4.30 14.97
CA GLU A 214 -2.47 -5.39 14.17
C GLU A 214 -2.41 -4.94 12.70
N CYS A 215 -1.39 -5.36 11.96
CA CYS A 215 -1.17 -4.94 10.57
C CYS A 215 -1.05 -6.14 9.62
N GLY A 216 -1.99 -6.27 8.69
CA GLY A 216 -2.01 -7.34 7.69
C GLY A 216 -0.77 -7.37 6.80
N ALA A 217 -0.26 -6.20 6.40
CA ALA A 217 0.98 -6.11 5.61
C ALA A 217 2.20 -6.62 6.40
N VAL A 218 2.35 -6.26 7.67
CA VAL A 218 3.46 -6.75 8.52
C VAL A 218 3.37 -8.27 8.70
N LYS A 219 2.18 -8.80 8.98
CA LYS A 219 1.93 -10.25 9.06
C LYS A 219 2.34 -10.95 7.75
N TYR A 220 1.91 -10.40 6.61
CA TYR A 220 2.24 -10.93 5.29
C TYR A 220 3.74 -10.91 5.00
N PHE A 221 4.42 -9.76 5.17
CA PHE A 221 5.87 -9.66 4.93
C PHE A 221 6.68 -10.60 5.82
N LYS A 222 6.27 -10.78 7.09
CA LYS A 222 6.90 -11.76 7.99
C LYS A 222 6.72 -13.19 7.47
N ALA A 223 5.52 -13.56 7.06
CA ALA A 223 5.24 -14.89 6.49
C ALA A 223 6.02 -15.16 5.19
N GLN A 224 6.33 -14.11 4.42
CA GLN A 224 7.09 -14.20 3.17
C GLN A 224 8.63 -14.07 3.35
N GLY A 225 9.13 -13.96 4.58
CA GLY A 225 10.58 -13.84 4.84
C GLY A 225 11.22 -12.54 4.32
N VAL A 226 10.43 -11.46 4.30
CA VAL A 226 10.83 -10.12 3.83
C VAL A 226 10.37 -9.04 4.82
N ALA A 227 10.34 -9.34 6.13
CA ALA A 227 9.83 -8.42 7.16
C ALA A 227 10.52 -7.05 7.15
N GLU A 228 11.78 -6.99 6.74
CA GLU A 228 12.59 -5.78 6.65
C GLU A 228 12.07 -4.74 5.64
N VAL A 229 11.18 -5.11 4.70
CA VAL A 229 10.59 -4.14 3.77
C VAL A 229 9.39 -3.38 4.33
N ALA A 230 8.80 -3.88 5.43
CA ALA A 230 7.57 -3.32 5.97
C ALA A 230 7.67 -1.82 6.34
N PRO A 231 8.77 -1.31 6.95
CA PRO A 231 8.92 0.11 7.21
C PRO A 231 8.87 0.97 5.95
N TYR A 232 9.49 0.54 4.85
CA TYR A 232 9.50 1.27 3.59
C TYR A 232 8.12 1.27 2.92
N TYR A 233 7.39 0.15 3.00
CA TYR A 233 6.01 0.04 2.52
C TYR A 233 5.11 1.11 3.17
N CYS A 234 5.25 1.33 4.49
CA CYS A 234 4.45 2.29 5.25
C CYS A 234 4.72 3.76 4.90
N LEU A 235 5.76 4.08 4.12
CA LEU A 235 6.06 5.46 3.70
C LEU A 235 5.09 5.96 2.62
N ASN A 236 4.47 5.04 1.88
CA ASN A 236 3.51 5.35 0.83
C ASN A 236 2.29 6.13 1.36
N ASP A 237 1.93 5.93 2.64
CA ASP A 237 0.83 6.65 3.28
C ASP A 237 1.05 8.17 3.26
N PHE A 238 2.29 8.63 3.42
CA PHE A 238 2.62 10.06 3.40
C PHE A 238 2.56 10.65 1.98
N LEU A 239 2.89 9.87 0.94
CA LEU A 239 2.73 10.30 -0.46
C LEU A 239 1.25 10.51 -0.78
N ALA A 240 0.42 9.52 -0.45
CA ALA A 240 -1.02 9.61 -0.65
C ALA A 240 -1.60 10.81 0.10
N SER A 241 -1.27 10.94 1.39
CA SER A 241 -1.79 12.03 2.21
C SER A 241 -1.36 13.41 1.71
N ARG A 242 -0.12 13.57 1.25
CA ARG A 242 0.38 14.82 0.68
C ARG A 242 -0.39 15.18 -0.59
N ALA A 243 -0.54 14.23 -1.51
CA ALA A 243 -1.24 14.46 -2.77
C ALA A 243 -2.72 14.82 -2.53
N GLN A 244 -3.34 14.17 -1.55
CA GLN A 244 -4.75 14.35 -1.21
C GLN A 244 -5.05 15.53 -0.28
N GLY A 245 -4.03 16.15 0.32
CA GLY A 245 -4.22 17.24 1.29
C GLY A 245 -4.85 16.80 2.60
N THR A 246 -4.66 15.53 3.01
CA THR A 246 -5.27 14.99 4.25
C THR A 246 -4.40 15.17 5.49
N GLY A 247 -3.16 15.63 5.30
CA GLY A 247 -2.30 16.11 6.38
C GLY A 247 -1.96 15.05 7.42
N LEU A 248 -1.63 13.83 7.01
CA LEU A 248 -1.22 12.74 7.89
C LEU A 248 0.04 13.09 8.70
N VAL A 249 -0.02 12.79 10.00
CA VAL A 249 1.12 12.62 10.89
C VAL A 249 0.99 11.26 11.58
N ARG A 250 2.11 10.58 11.76
CA ARG A 250 2.21 9.31 12.49
C ARG A 250 3.49 9.31 13.33
N THR A 251 3.37 9.02 14.62
CA THR A 251 4.50 9.01 15.57
C THR A 251 4.97 7.59 15.93
N GLY A 252 4.08 6.60 15.83
CA GLY A 252 4.34 5.18 16.00
C GLY A 252 3.93 4.38 14.77
N THR A 253 4.76 3.42 14.37
CA THR A 253 4.46 2.48 13.27
C THR A 253 4.79 1.07 13.72
N ILE A 254 3.85 0.11 13.62
CA ILE A 254 4.07 -1.30 13.97
C ILE A 254 5.26 -1.89 13.23
N ALA A 255 5.43 -1.56 11.94
CA ALA A 255 6.56 -2.03 11.15
C ALA A 255 7.93 -1.58 11.71
N GLN A 256 7.97 -0.52 12.52
CA GLN A 256 9.17 0.01 13.20
C GLN A 256 9.27 -0.44 14.67
N GLY A 257 8.38 -1.34 15.12
CA GLY A 257 8.36 -1.85 16.49
C GLY A 257 7.50 -1.07 17.48
N ALA A 258 6.74 -0.07 17.04
CA ALA A 258 5.76 0.60 17.90
C ALA A 258 4.58 -0.34 18.22
N PRO A 259 3.89 -0.16 19.37
CA PRO A 259 2.73 -0.98 19.71
C PRO A 259 1.52 -0.77 18.78
N VAL A 260 1.43 0.40 18.14
CA VAL A 260 0.35 0.76 17.21
C VAL A 260 0.87 1.59 16.04
N CYS A 261 0.12 1.60 14.93
CA CYS A 261 0.25 2.66 13.92
C CYS A 261 -0.76 3.76 14.24
N ASP A 262 -0.31 4.95 14.66
CA ASP A 262 -1.15 6.04 15.16
C ASP A 262 -1.46 7.09 14.08
N PHE A 263 -2.34 6.75 13.14
CA PHE A 263 -2.68 7.68 12.06
C PHE A 263 -3.47 8.87 12.60
N ARG A 264 -2.96 10.10 12.40
CA ARG A 264 -3.64 11.35 12.74
C ARG A 264 -3.71 12.24 11.51
N TYR A 265 -4.91 12.57 11.07
CA TYR A 265 -5.17 13.41 9.90
C TYR A 265 -5.72 14.75 10.31
N LYS A 266 -5.23 15.82 9.68
CA LYS A 266 -5.75 17.17 9.86
C LYS A 266 -5.89 17.82 8.49
N ARG A 267 -7.09 18.31 8.18
CA ARG A 267 -7.41 18.93 6.90
C ARG A 267 -6.42 20.06 6.64
N ASP A 268 -5.86 20.07 5.42
CA ASP A 268 -4.93 21.09 4.93
C ASP A 268 -3.61 21.24 5.73
N ARG A 269 -3.32 20.35 6.70
CA ARG A 269 -2.01 20.33 7.37
C ARG A 269 -0.94 19.85 6.37
N PRO A 270 0.20 20.56 6.24
CA PRO A 270 1.31 20.07 5.42
C PRO A 270 1.84 18.72 5.90
N VAL A 271 2.04 17.77 4.98
CA VAL A 271 2.67 16.47 5.27
C VAL A 271 4.18 16.59 5.16
N THR A 272 4.84 16.75 6.31
CA THR A 272 6.31 16.88 6.42
C THR A 272 7.03 15.54 6.40
N GLN A 273 6.36 14.46 6.77
CA GLN A 273 6.95 13.12 6.78
C GLN A 273 7.11 12.56 5.37
N ASN A 274 8.26 11.95 5.07
CA ASN A 274 8.59 11.36 3.77
C ASN A 274 9.73 10.33 3.90
N TRP A 275 10.25 9.88 2.75
CA TRP A 275 11.43 9.02 2.69
C TRP A 275 12.61 9.55 3.53
N ASP A 276 12.99 10.81 3.34
CA ASP A 276 14.19 11.40 3.95
C ASP A 276 14.03 11.67 5.45
N THR A 277 12.81 11.93 5.93
CA THR A 277 12.56 12.14 7.37
C THR A 277 12.37 10.84 8.15
N GLU A 278 11.86 9.79 7.50
CA GLU A 278 11.48 8.55 8.18
C GLU A 278 12.50 7.43 8.06
N VAL A 279 13.15 7.27 6.89
CA VAL A 279 14.13 6.19 6.69
C VAL A 279 15.30 6.24 7.68
N PRO A 280 15.84 7.41 8.08
CA PRO A 280 16.86 7.45 9.12
C PRO A 280 16.45 6.83 10.47
N LYS A 281 15.15 6.67 10.72
CA LYS A 281 14.61 6.05 11.95
C LYS A 281 14.52 4.53 11.85
N PHE A 282 14.71 3.94 10.67
CA PHE A 282 14.57 2.49 10.50
C PHE A 282 15.80 1.83 11.11
N ALA A 283 15.60 1.05 12.16
CA ALA A 283 16.70 0.32 12.79
C ALA A 283 17.35 -0.62 11.76
N ALA A 284 18.67 -0.62 11.70
CA ALA A 284 19.39 -1.73 11.09
C ALA A 284 19.06 -2.99 11.91
N PRO A 285 18.78 -4.15 11.28
CA PRO A 285 18.67 -5.39 12.03
C PRO A 285 19.94 -5.56 12.85
N LYS A 286 19.80 -5.75 14.17
CA LYS A 286 20.93 -6.17 15.00
C LYS A 286 21.48 -7.45 14.35
N PRO A 287 22.78 -7.55 14.06
CA PRO A 287 23.34 -8.83 13.68
C PRO A 287 23.00 -9.85 14.77
N ALA A 288 22.49 -11.01 14.32
CA ALA A 288 22.20 -12.15 15.17
C ALA A 288 23.48 -12.70 15.80
#